data_AF-A0AAF0TWY2-F1
#
_entry.id   AF-A0AAF0TWY2-F1
#
_cell.length_a   1.000
_cell.length_b   1.000
_cell.length_c   1.000
_cell.angle_alpha   90.00
_cell.angle_beta   90.00
_cell.angle_gamma   90.00
#
_symmetry.space_group_name_H-M   'P 1'
#
loop_
_entity.id
_entity.type
_entity.pdbx_description
1 polymer ?
#
loop_
_entity_poly.entity_id
_entity_poly.type
_entity_poly.pdbx_seq_one_letter_code
_entity_poly.pdbx_strand_id
1 'polypeptide(L)'
;MVDKGMVNEVRTMFNPTNSDYSKGIRKAIGVPEFDRYFRAELSKSADEETRVELLEEAINEVKINNCKLASQQLEKINRLINVKGWNVHRLDATQVMLKKRGKQEGEEIWKNMYLLMGERIVVCGTSIL
;
A
#
# COMPACT_ATOMS: atom_id res chain seq x y z
N MET A 1 3.45 -6.31 7.75
CA MET A 1 2.88 -7.15 6.66
C MET A 1 3.64 -8.46 6.60
N VAL A 2 4.98 -8.40 6.48
CA VAL A 2 5.87 -9.58 6.55
C VAL A 2 5.59 -10.44 7.80
N ASP A 3 5.62 -9.85 9.00
CA ASP A 3 5.35 -10.58 10.26
C ASP A 3 3.96 -11.22 10.35
N LYS A 4 3.01 -10.80 9.49
CA LYS A 4 1.65 -11.35 9.41
C LYS A 4 1.49 -12.42 8.33
N GLY A 5 2.57 -12.84 7.66
CA GLY A 5 2.55 -13.92 6.68
C GLY A 5 2.51 -13.49 5.21
N MET A 6 2.77 -12.22 4.88
CA MET A 6 2.76 -11.72 3.49
C MET A 6 3.61 -12.57 2.54
N VAL A 7 4.80 -13.01 2.97
CA VAL A 7 5.70 -13.80 2.12
C VAL A 7 5.05 -15.13 1.73
N ASN A 8 4.35 -15.77 2.66
CA ASN A 8 3.62 -17.02 2.41
C ASN A 8 2.43 -16.80 1.49
N GLU A 9 1.69 -15.70 1.66
CA GLU A 9 0.58 -15.33 0.78
C GLU A 9 1.07 -15.12 -0.66
N VAL A 10 2.11 -14.30 -0.85
CA VAL A 10 2.65 -14.00 -2.18
C VAL A 10 3.23 -15.26 -2.85
N ARG A 11 3.83 -16.17 -2.08
CA ARG A 11 4.36 -17.43 -2.60
C ARG A 11 3.30 -18.25 -3.33
N THR A 12 2.03 -18.19 -2.92
CA THR A 12 0.93 -18.88 -3.63
C THR A 12 0.68 -18.36 -5.04
N MET A 13 1.12 -17.13 -5.33
CA MET A 13 0.99 -16.47 -6.64
C MET A 13 2.22 -16.67 -7.53
N PHE A 14 3.30 -17.23 -6.98
CA PHE A 14 4.53 -17.48 -7.72
C PHE A 14 4.29 -18.54 -8.81
N ASN A 15 4.75 -18.24 -10.03
CA ASN A 15 4.72 -19.18 -11.14
C ASN A 15 6.10 -19.19 -11.81
N PRO A 16 6.86 -20.30 -11.75
CA PRO A 16 8.20 -20.34 -12.32
C PRO A 16 8.20 -20.19 -13.85
N THR A 17 7.12 -20.59 -14.54
CA THR A 17 7.02 -20.57 -16.01
C THR A 17 6.45 -19.25 -16.55
N ASN A 18 5.98 -18.36 -15.68
CA ASN A 18 5.38 -17.09 -16.08
C ASN A 18 6.03 -15.95 -15.28
N SER A 19 6.71 -15.04 -15.95
CA SER A 19 7.31 -13.83 -15.40
C SER A 19 6.58 -12.54 -15.83
N ASP A 20 5.38 -12.64 -16.42
CA ASP A 20 4.56 -11.49 -16.78
C ASP A 20 3.85 -10.95 -15.53
N TYR A 21 4.36 -9.84 -15.00
CA TYR A 21 3.79 -9.09 -13.88
C TYR A 21 3.03 -7.84 -14.33
N SER A 22 2.73 -7.70 -15.62
CA SER A 22 2.05 -6.51 -16.16
C SER A 22 0.51 -6.57 -16.09
N LYS A 23 -0.06 -7.72 -15.68
CA LYS A 23 -1.51 -8.01 -15.79
C LYS A 23 -2.14 -8.47 -14.49
N GLY A 24 -3.38 -8.03 -14.28
CA GLY A 24 -4.26 -8.52 -13.20
C GLY A 24 -3.63 -8.43 -11.81
N ILE A 25 -3.91 -9.44 -10.98
CA ILE A 25 -3.42 -9.53 -9.59
C ILE A 25 -1.89 -9.62 -9.49
N ARG A 26 -1.21 -10.06 -10.54
CA ARG A 26 0.26 -10.19 -10.57
C ARG A 26 0.98 -8.84 -10.55
N LYS A 27 0.27 -7.73 -10.78
CA LYS A 27 0.81 -6.37 -10.64
C LYS A 27 0.93 -5.88 -9.20
N ALA A 28 0.34 -6.60 -8.24
CA ALA A 28 0.31 -6.16 -6.85
C ALA A 28 1.73 -6.05 -6.27
N ILE A 29 2.03 -4.93 -5.60
CA ILE A 29 3.32 -4.71 -4.92
C ILE A 29 3.52 -5.83 -3.89
N GLY A 30 4.69 -6.46 -3.94
CA GLY A 30 5.05 -7.70 -3.26
C GLY A 30 5.23 -8.84 -4.25
N VAL A 31 4.36 -8.96 -5.25
CA VAL A 31 4.38 -10.10 -6.18
C VAL A 31 5.60 -10.11 -7.09
N PRO A 32 5.90 -9.04 -7.86
CA PRO A 32 7.11 -9.00 -8.67
C PRO A 32 8.39 -8.89 -7.82
N GLU A 33 8.35 -8.20 -6.68
CA GLU A 33 9.53 -7.97 -5.82
C GLU A 33 10.08 -9.28 -5.24
N PHE A 34 9.21 -10.23 -4.86
CA PHE A 34 9.65 -11.51 -4.31
C PHE A 34 10.00 -12.57 -5.38
N ASP A 35 9.85 -12.30 -6.68
CA ASP A 35 10.09 -13.31 -7.74
C ASP A 35 11.52 -13.86 -7.69
N ARG A 36 12.53 -12.98 -7.57
CA ARG A 36 13.94 -13.37 -7.52
C ARG A 36 14.24 -14.26 -6.31
N TYR A 37 13.68 -13.93 -5.16
CA TYR A 37 13.78 -14.73 -3.94
C TYR A 37 13.17 -16.14 -4.13
N PHE A 38 11.95 -16.23 -4.66
CA PHE A 38 11.30 -17.54 -4.90
C PHE A 38 12.00 -18.38 -5.96
N ARG A 39 12.57 -17.76 -7.00
CA ARG A 39 13.38 -18.49 -8.00
C ARG A 39 14.64 -19.08 -7.37
N ALA A 40 15.35 -18.32 -6.55
CA ALA A 40 16.54 -18.78 -5.84
C ALA A 40 16.23 -19.93 -4.86
N GLU A 41 15.09 -19.84 -4.19
CA GLU A 41 14.60 -20.90 -3.30
C GLU A 41 14.21 -22.16 -4.07
N LEU A 42 13.51 -22.02 -5.20
CA LEU A 42 13.10 -23.15 -6.04
C LEU A 42 14.30 -23.87 -6.68
N SER A 43 15.29 -23.11 -7.18
CA SER A 43 16.47 -23.68 -7.85
C SER A 43 17.43 -24.37 -6.87
N LYS A 44 17.34 -24.07 -5.57
CA LYS A 44 18.28 -24.51 -4.52
C LYS A 44 19.75 -24.22 -4.86
N SER A 45 19.98 -23.30 -5.80
CA SER A 45 21.32 -22.96 -6.28
C SER A 45 21.98 -21.85 -5.45
N ALA A 46 21.17 -21.13 -4.68
CA ALA A 46 21.63 -20.11 -3.74
C ALA A 46 21.81 -20.73 -2.35
N ASP A 47 22.90 -20.38 -1.69
CA ASP A 47 23.11 -20.70 -0.28
C ASP A 47 22.12 -19.94 0.63
N GLU A 48 22.14 -20.25 1.92
CA GLU A 48 21.24 -19.60 2.88
C GLU A 48 21.50 -18.09 2.97
N GLU A 49 22.76 -17.67 2.99
CA GLU A 49 23.16 -16.26 3.10
C GLU A 49 22.60 -15.44 1.93
N THR A 50 22.80 -15.91 0.70
CA THR A 50 22.25 -15.27 -0.51
C THR A 50 20.72 -15.20 -0.45
N ARG A 51 20.03 -16.23 0.05
CA ARG A 51 18.57 -16.23 0.15
C ARG A 51 18.06 -15.21 1.18
N VAL A 52 18.78 -15.03 2.29
CA VAL A 52 18.46 -13.99 3.28
C VAL A 52 18.62 -12.60 2.65
N GLU A 53 19.72 -12.35 1.94
CA GLU A 53 19.94 -11.06 1.26
C GLU A 53 18.85 -10.76 0.23
N LEU A 54 18.47 -11.74 -0.60
CA LEU A 54 17.40 -11.61 -1.59
C LEU A 54 16.04 -11.31 -0.94
N LEU A 55 15.78 -11.89 0.23
CA LEU A 55 14.54 -11.65 0.97
C LEU A 55 14.52 -10.20 1.51
N GLU A 56 15.63 -9.73 2.07
CA GLU A 56 15.76 -8.36 2.56
C GLU A 56 15.67 -7.33 1.43
N GLU A 57 16.32 -7.60 0.29
CA GLU A 57 16.22 -6.79 -0.93
C GLU A 57 14.76 -6.67 -1.38
N ALA A 58 14.05 -7.80 -1.49
CA ALA A 58 12.64 -7.80 -1.89
C ALA A 58 11.74 -7.02 -0.91
N ILE A 59 11.97 -7.15 0.40
CA ILE A 59 11.24 -6.38 1.43
C ILE A 59 11.51 -4.88 1.27
N ASN A 60 12.74 -4.48 0.96
CA ASN A 60 13.09 -3.08 0.75
C ASN A 60 12.46 -2.52 -0.52
N GLU A 61 12.46 -3.30 -1.62
CA GLU A 61 11.77 -2.92 -2.86
C GLU A 61 10.26 -2.74 -2.63
N VAL A 62 9.62 -3.60 -1.84
CA VAL A 62 8.20 -3.43 -1.45
C VAL A 62 7.97 -2.10 -0.73
N LYS A 63 8.87 -1.70 0.17
CA LYS A 63 8.77 -0.41 0.87
C LYS A 63 8.94 0.75 -0.11
N ILE A 64 9.95 0.69 -0.98
CA ILE A 64 10.25 1.73 -1.97
C ILE A 64 9.09 1.91 -2.94
N ASN A 65 8.57 0.82 -3.49
CA ASN A 65 7.47 0.85 -4.45
C ASN A 65 6.16 1.33 -3.81
N ASN A 66 5.89 0.99 -2.55
CA ASN A 66 4.75 1.55 -1.81
C ASN A 66 4.89 3.07 -1.61
N CYS A 67 6.07 3.56 -1.23
CA CYS A 67 6.33 5.00 -1.12
C CYS A 67 6.14 5.71 -2.47
N LYS A 68 6.66 5.14 -3.55
CA LYS A 68 6.49 5.67 -4.91
C LYS A 68 5.01 5.71 -5.32
N LEU A 69 4.27 4.64 -5.04
CA LEU A 69 2.83 4.57 -5.32
C LEU A 69 2.07 5.65 -4.54
N ALA A 70 2.36 5.83 -3.26
CA ALA A 70 1.74 6.86 -2.43
C ALA A 70 2.01 8.27 -2.99
N SER A 71 3.25 8.57 -3.40
CA SER A 71 3.60 9.84 -4.05
C SER A 71 2.83 10.05 -5.36
N GLN A 72 2.76 9.02 -6.21
CA GLN A 72 2.01 9.06 -7.46
C GLN A 72 0.50 9.23 -7.24
N GLN A 73 -0.07 8.62 -6.20
CA GLN A 73 -1.47 8.82 -5.82
C GLN A 73 -1.73 10.26 -5.40
N LEU A 74 -0.84 10.86 -4.61
CA LEU A 74 -0.94 12.26 -4.22
C LEU A 74 -0.89 13.20 -5.44
N GLU A 75 0.03 12.96 -6.37
CA GLU A 75 0.09 13.72 -7.63
C GLU A 75 -1.19 13.61 -8.45
N LYS A 76 -1.78 12.41 -8.53
CA LYS A 76 -3.06 12.19 -9.22
C LYS A 76 -4.20 12.96 -8.56
N ILE A 77 -4.27 12.95 -7.23
CA ILE A 77 -5.27 13.73 -6.46
C ILE A 77 -5.08 15.22 -6.73
N ASN A 78 -3.85 15.73 -6.67
CA ASN A 78 -3.56 17.13 -6.96
C ASN A 78 -3.96 17.53 -8.39
N ARG A 79 -3.82 16.63 -9.37
CA ARG A 79 -4.32 16.88 -10.73
C ARG A 79 -5.85 16.93 -10.79
N LEU A 80 -6.56 16.09 -10.05
CA LEU A 80 -8.03 16.15 -9.99
C LEU A 80 -8.51 17.50 -9.43
N ILE A 81 -7.86 17.99 -8.37
CA ILE A 81 -8.21 19.28 -7.76
C ILE A 81 -7.83 20.43 -8.70
N ASN A 82 -6.58 20.53 -9.11
CA ASN A 82 -6.03 21.72 -9.75
C ASN A 82 -6.27 21.81 -11.26
N VAL A 83 -6.41 20.66 -11.94
CA VAL A 83 -6.59 20.61 -13.41
C VAL A 83 -8.04 20.31 -13.78
N LYS A 84 -8.72 19.44 -13.01
CA LYS A 84 -10.11 19.07 -13.29
C LYS A 84 -11.13 19.85 -12.47
N GLY A 85 -10.69 20.68 -11.51
CA GLY A 85 -11.55 21.53 -10.71
C GLY A 85 -12.45 20.77 -9.73
N TRP A 86 -12.06 19.55 -9.32
CA TRP A 86 -12.87 18.77 -8.39
C TRP A 86 -12.88 19.43 -7.00
N ASN A 87 -14.08 19.65 -6.46
CA ASN A 87 -14.25 20.14 -5.10
C ASN A 87 -14.03 18.99 -4.09
N VAL A 88 -12.77 18.79 -3.69
CA VAL A 88 -12.37 17.72 -2.76
C VAL A 88 -12.14 18.30 -1.36
N HIS A 89 -12.86 17.79 -0.37
CA HIS A 89 -12.63 18.13 1.03
C HIS A 89 -11.48 17.30 1.60
N ARG A 90 -10.36 17.94 1.95
CA ARG A 90 -9.20 17.29 2.56
C ARG A 90 -9.47 16.95 4.03
N LEU A 91 -9.29 15.68 4.39
CA LEU A 91 -9.22 15.22 5.77
C LEU A 91 -7.76 14.94 6.12
N ASP A 92 -7.22 15.67 7.11
CA ASP A 92 -5.82 15.52 7.52
C ASP A 92 -5.67 14.46 8.62
N ALA A 93 -5.28 13.25 8.23
CA ALA A 93 -5.06 12.13 9.13
C ALA A 93 -3.63 12.07 9.70
N THR A 94 -2.79 13.10 9.53
CA THR A 94 -1.36 13.04 9.92
C THR A 94 -1.17 12.72 11.40
N GLN A 95 -1.93 13.38 12.28
CA GLN A 95 -1.85 13.15 13.73
C GLN A 95 -2.27 11.73 14.13
N VAL A 96 -3.29 11.18 13.46
CA VAL A 96 -3.73 9.79 13.66
C VAL A 96 -2.59 8.82 13.34
N MET A 97 -1.89 9.04 12.23
CA MET A 97 -0.83 8.15 11.76
C MET A 97 0.42 8.24 12.66
N LEU A 98 0.77 9.43 13.16
CA LEU A 98 1.88 9.61 14.11
C LEU A 98 1.61 8.92 15.45
N LYS A 99 0.37 8.99 15.94
CA LYS A 99 -0.04 8.42 17.23
C LYS A 99 -0.37 6.94 17.19
N LYS A 100 -0.70 6.36 16.04
CA LYS A 100 -0.99 4.92 15.87
C LYS A 100 0.17 3.97 16.21
N ARG A 101 1.39 4.49 16.44
CA ARG A 101 2.46 3.69 17.07
C ARG A 101 2.12 3.30 18.52
N GLY A 102 1.21 4.02 19.19
CA GLY A 102 0.47 3.60 20.38
C GLY A 102 -1.03 3.41 20.04
N LYS A 103 -1.51 2.17 20.02
CA LYS A 103 -2.81 1.79 19.40
C LYS A 103 -4.03 2.61 19.86
N GLN A 104 -4.11 3.03 21.12
CA GLN A 104 -5.32 3.65 21.70
C GLN A 104 -5.47 5.15 21.35
N GLU A 105 -4.41 5.94 21.49
CA GLU A 105 -4.47 7.40 21.21
C GLU A 105 -4.82 7.70 19.75
N GLY A 106 -4.28 6.92 18.81
CA GLY A 106 -4.57 7.10 17.38
C GLY A 106 -6.02 6.78 17.01
N GLU A 107 -6.66 5.81 17.68
CA GLU A 107 -8.07 5.47 17.44
C GLU A 107 -9.03 6.54 17.95
N GLU A 108 -8.72 7.15 19.10
CA GLU A 108 -9.52 8.25 19.65
C GLU A 108 -9.44 9.50 18.77
N ILE A 109 -8.25 9.88 18.31
CA ILE A 109 -8.07 11.00 17.37
C ILE A 109 -8.83 10.72 16.06
N TRP A 110 -8.79 9.48 15.56
CA TRP A 110 -9.53 9.10 14.36
C TRP A 110 -11.05 9.22 14.55
N LYS A 111 -11.58 8.70 15.67
CA LYS A 111 -13.01 8.81 16.01
C LYS A 111 -13.44 10.27 16.10
N ASN A 112 -12.68 11.10 16.80
CA ASN A 112 -12.98 12.53 16.94
C ASN A 112 -12.93 13.25 15.59
N MET A 113 -11.93 12.97 14.75
CA MET A 113 -11.84 13.54 13.39
C MET A 113 -13.03 13.14 12.52
N TYR A 114 -13.45 11.87 12.58
CA TYR A 114 -14.57 11.36 11.79
C TYR A 114 -15.92 11.92 12.28
N LEU A 115 -16.15 11.97 13.59
CA LEU A 115 -17.39 12.49 14.18
C LEU A 115 -17.57 13.98 13.90
N LEU A 116 -16.50 14.79 13.99
CA LEU A 116 -16.57 16.24 13.74
C LEU A 116 -16.82 16.62 12.26
N MET A 117 -16.46 15.73 11.33
CA MET A 117 -16.47 15.99 9.88
C MET A 117 -17.57 15.22 9.13
N GLY A 118 -17.96 14.03 9.62
CA GLY A 118 -19.01 13.21 9.04
C GLY A 118 -20.38 13.89 9.05
N GLU A 119 -20.62 14.76 10.03
CA GLU A 119 -21.85 15.58 10.10
C GLU A 119 -21.86 16.75 9.11
N ARG A 120 -20.70 17.19 8.60
CA ARG A 120 -20.59 18.37 7.71
C ARG A 120 -20.49 18.04 6.23
N ILE A 121 -19.95 16.86 5.89
CA ILE A 121 -19.71 16.47 4.48
C ILE A 121 -20.91 15.73 3.88
N VAL A 122 -21.81 15.16 4.70
CA VAL A 122 -23.10 14.61 4.25
C VAL A 122 -24.15 15.74 4.13
N VAL A 123 -23.84 16.82 3.42
CA VAL A 123 -24.85 17.77 2.92
C VAL A 123 -24.47 18.20 1.51
N CYS A 124 -24.60 17.27 0.57
CA CYS A 124 -24.84 17.61 -0.84
C CYS A 124 -25.73 16.52 -1.46
N GLY A 125 -26.82 16.18 -0.77
CA GLY A 125 -28.05 15.75 -1.44
C GLY A 125 -28.79 17.03 -1.80
N THR A 126 -28.51 17.59 -2.96
CA THR A 126 -29.30 18.69 -3.50
C THR A 126 -30.74 18.20 -3.65
N SER A 127 -31.63 18.76 -2.84
CA SER A 127 -33.01 18.98 -3.25
C SER A 127 -32.96 19.72 -4.59
N ILE A 128 -33.19 18.99 -5.67
CA ILE A 128 -33.69 19.58 -6.92
C ILE A 128 -35.20 19.40 -6.84
N LEU A 129 -35.89 20.53 -7.03
CA LEU A 129 -37.33 20.76 -7.08
C LEU A 129 -38.14 19.59 -7.65
#